data_AF-A0A182T0E2-F1
#
_entry.id   AF-A0A182T0E2-F1
#
_cell.length_a   1.000
_cell.length_b   1.000
_cell.length_c   1.000
_cell.angle_alpha   90.00
_cell.angle_beta   90.00
_cell.angle_gamma   90.00
#
_symmetry.space_group_name_H-M   'P 1'
#
loop_
_entity.id
_entity.type
_entity.pdbx_description
1 polymer ?
#
loop_
_entity_poly.entity_id
_entity_poly.type
_entity_poly.pdbx_seq_one_letter_code
_entity_poly.pdbx_strand_id
1 'polypeptide(L)'
;MGFKHLLTVKANEVIPVHKYRSDRTGLTVIVGEVEGPVVNGYFTLATEAHDDDGLPHTLEHLVFIGSEKYPYKGILDLVANRCLASGTNAWTDRDHTCYTMTTAG
;
A
#
# COMPACT_ATOMS: atom_id res chain seq x y z
N MET A 1 8.78 14.24 -15.86
CA MET A 1 7.79 14.15 -14.77
C MET A 1 7.95 12.79 -14.13
N GLY A 2 8.25 12.73 -12.84
CA GLY A 2 8.52 11.48 -12.15
C GLY A 2 8.58 11.67 -10.64
N PHE A 3 9.11 10.66 -9.95
CA PHE A 3 9.40 10.74 -8.53
C PHE A 3 10.76 11.42 -8.32
N LYS A 4 10.77 12.50 -7.54
CA LYS A 4 11.99 13.16 -7.10
C LYS A 4 12.50 12.47 -5.84
N HIS A 5 13.75 12.03 -5.87
CA HIS A 5 14.44 11.57 -4.66
C HIS A 5 14.66 12.76 -3.72
N LEU A 6 14.23 12.61 -2.47
CA LEU A 6 14.31 13.67 -1.46
C LEU A 6 15.48 13.43 -0.50
N LEU A 7 15.64 12.20 0.00
CA LEU A 7 16.69 11.85 0.95
C LEU A 7 16.89 10.33 1.02
N THR A 8 18.10 9.97 1.43
CA THR A 8 18.46 8.62 1.88
C THR A 8 18.89 8.70 3.33
N VAL A 9 18.35 7.83 4.17
CA VAL A 9 18.76 7.66 5.57
C VAL A 9 18.96 6.18 5.86
N LYS A 10 19.54 5.84 7.01
CA LYS A 10 19.60 4.46 7.49
C LYS A 10 18.64 4.28 8.66
N ALA A 11 17.76 3.29 8.58
CA ALA A 11 16.98 2.83 9.71
C ALA A 11 17.81 1.81 10.52
N ASN A 12 17.83 1.97 11.84
CA ASN A 12 18.61 1.15 12.76
C ASN A 12 20.10 1.03 12.37
N GLU A 13 20.67 2.07 11.74
CA GLU A 13 22.05 2.11 11.22
C GLU A 13 22.40 1.08 10.13
N VAL A 14 21.44 0.23 9.73
CA VAL A 14 21.70 -0.91 8.84
C VAL A 14 20.92 -0.80 7.54
N ILE A 15 19.61 -0.51 7.59
CA ILE A 15 18.71 -0.61 6.44
C ILE A 15 18.68 0.73 5.69
N PRO A 16 19.15 0.81 4.43
CA PRO A 16 18.97 2.00 3.61
C PRO A 16 17.48 2.28 3.37
N VAL A 17 17.06 3.53 3.60
CA VAL A 17 15.69 3.98 3.37
C VAL A 17 15.73 5.22 2.48
N HIS A 18 15.04 5.12 1.35
CA HIS A 18 14.94 6.16 0.34
C HIS A 18 13.56 6.77 0.35
N LYS A 19 13.49 8.09 0.39
CA LYS A 19 12.24 8.84 0.30
C LYS A 19 12.14 9.54 -1.03
N TYR A 20 11.02 9.33 -1.71
CA TYR A 20 10.68 9.98 -2.96
C TYR A 20 9.37 10.74 -2.86
N ARG A 21 9.20 11.77 -3.68
CA ARG A 21 7.91 12.47 -3.83
C ARG A 21 7.60 12.71 -5.30
N SER A 22 6.37 12.43 -5.69
CA SER A 22 5.85 12.75 -7.02
C SER A 22 5.64 14.26 -7.14
N ASP A 23 6.28 14.89 -8.12
CA ASP A 23 6.09 16.32 -8.40
C ASP A 23 4.68 16.64 -8.95
N ARG A 24 3.99 15.62 -9.48
CA ARG A 24 2.65 15.78 -10.09
C ARG A 24 1.52 15.62 -9.08
N THR A 25 1.62 14.63 -8.19
CA THR A 25 0.53 14.24 -7.28
C THR A 25 0.84 14.51 -5.82
N GLY A 26 2.09 14.81 -5.48
CA GLY A 26 2.54 14.91 -4.09
C GLY A 26 2.67 13.56 -3.37
N LEU A 27 2.36 12.43 -4.02
CA LEU A 27 2.48 11.09 -3.44
C LEU A 27 3.91 10.85 -2.94
N THR A 28 4.02 10.39 -1.70
CA THR A 28 5.29 10.03 -1.08
C THR A 28 5.49 8.52 -1.17
N VAL A 29 6.68 8.10 -1.60
CA VAL A 29 7.08 6.69 -1.65
C VAL A 29 8.31 6.51 -0.80
N ILE A 30 8.27 5.51 0.09
CA ILE A 30 9.39 5.13 0.95
C ILE A 30 9.82 3.73 0.53
N VAL A 31 11.11 3.55 0.24
CA VAL A 31 11.70 2.27 -0.15
C VAL A 31 12.75 1.91 0.88
N GLY A 32 12.54 0.82 1.63
CA GLY A 32 13.54 0.24 2.51
C GLY A 32 14.24 -0.93 1.83
N GLU A 33 15.56 -0.89 1.72
CA GLU A 33 16.37 -1.98 1.15
C GLU A 33 16.67 -3.00 2.24
N VAL A 34 15.73 -3.92 2.46
CA VAL A 34 15.87 -5.02 3.43
C VAL A 34 16.32 -6.27 2.68
N GLU A 35 17.40 -6.90 3.15
CA GLU A 35 17.85 -8.17 2.59
C GLU A 35 16.87 -9.30 2.95
N GLY A 36 16.46 -10.05 1.94
CA GLY A 36 15.58 -11.20 2.10
C GLY A 36 14.74 -11.44 0.85
N PRO A 37 14.11 -12.62 0.73
CA PRO A 37 13.31 -12.99 -0.43
C PRO A 37 11.87 -12.48 -0.34
N VAL A 38 11.53 -11.68 0.68
CA VAL A 38 10.15 -11.24 0.95
C VAL A 38 10.08 -9.73 0.77
N VAL A 39 9.17 -9.31 -0.10
CA VAL A 39 8.84 -7.91 -0.33
C VAL A 39 7.53 -7.59 0.37
N ASN A 40 7.55 -6.53 1.18
CA ASN A 40 6.35 -5.99 1.84
C ASN A 40 5.98 -4.64 1.21
N GLY A 41 4.70 -4.47 0.91
CA GLY A 41 4.13 -3.24 0.38
C GLY A 41 3.02 -2.72 1.26
N TYR A 42 3.00 -1.40 1.46
CA TYR A 42 1.98 -0.69 2.24
C TYR A 42 1.52 0.53 1.44
N PHE A 43 0.21 0.63 1.20
CA PHE A 43 -0.41 1.77 0.55
C PHE A 43 -1.44 2.38 1.49
N THR A 44 -1.07 3.52 2.10
CA THR A 44 -1.85 4.15 3.16
C THR A 44 -2.48 5.44 2.66
N LEU A 45 -3.76 5.63 2.95
CA LEU A 45 -4.49 6.88 2.67
C LEU A 45 -5.09 7.41 3.97
N ALA A 46 -5.07 8.73 4.14
CA ALA A 46 -5.80 9.38 5.21
C ALA A 46 -7.30 9.27 4.93
N THR A 47 -8.04 8.76 5.91
CA THR A 47 -9.48 8.47 5.82
C THR A 47 -10.18 8.78 7.14
N GLU A 48 -9.74 9.85 7.81
CA GLU A 48 -10.36 10.32 9.05
C GLU A 48 -11.85 10.59 8.83
N ALA A 49 -12.68 9.92 9.64
CA ALA A 49 -14.12 10.15 9.68
C ALA A 49 -14.47 11.01 10.91
N HIS A 50 -15.47 11.86 10.76
CA HIS A 50 -15.99 12.70 11.84
C HIS A 50 -17.38 12.24 12.32
N ASP A 51 -17.74 11.02 11.94
CA ASP A 51 -18.95 10.30 12.29
C ASP A 51 -18.63 8.80 12.51
N ASP A 52 -19.63 8.05 12.97
CA ASP A 52 -19.51 6.62 13.32
C ASP A 52 -20.18 5.72 12.25
N ASP A 53 -20.38 6.21 11.03
CA ASP A 53 -21.10 5.48 9.96
C ASP A 53 -20.27 4.33 9.36
N GLY A 54 -18.97 4.28 9.65
CA GLY A 54 -18.08 3.20 9.19
C GLY A 54 -17.77 3.26 7.70
N LEU A 55 -17.92 4.42 7.05
CA LEU A 55 -17.67 4.59 5.62
C LEU A 55 -16.24 4.23 5.18
N PRO A 56 -15.16 4.61 5.91
CA PRO A 56 -13.81 4.21 5.53
C PRO A 56 -13.61 2.69 5.51
N HIS A 57 -14.09 2.00 6.55
CA HIS A 57 -14.02 0.55 6.64
C HIS A 57 -14.89 -0.11 5.56
N THR A 58 -16.08 0.41 5.28
CA THR A 58 -16.92 -0.11 4.20
C THR A 58 -16.21 0.03 2.84
N LEU A 59 -15.61 1.19 2.57
CA LEU A 59 -14.89 1.45 1.33
C LEU A 59 -13.66 0.55 1.16
N GLU A 60 -12.93 0.27 2.25
CA GLU A 60 -11.82 -0.69 2.27
C GLU A 60 -12.22 -2.02 1.61
N HIS A 61 -13.32 -2.63 2.06
CA HIS A 61 -13.83 -3.88 1.50
C HIS A 61 -14.28 -3.74 0.04
N LEU A 62 -14.94 -2.64 -0.30
CA LEU A 62 -15.46 -2.41 -1.66
C LEU A 62 -14.34 -2.31 -2.70
N VAL A 63 -13.18 -1.77 -2.34
CA VAL A 63 -12.02 -1.67 -3.24
C VAL A 63 -11.54 -3.05 -3.72
N PHE A 64 -11.71 -4.11 -2.92
CA PHE A 64 -11.36 -5.47 -3.33
C PHE A 64 -12.37 -6.13 -4.29
N ILE A 65 -13.52 -5.50 -4.53
CA ILE A 65 -14.60 -6.07 -5.35
C ILE A 65 -14.47 -5.70 -6.83
N GLY A 66 -13.55 -4.81 -7.19
CA GLY A 66 -13.20 -4.54 -8.59
C GLY A 66 -12.78 -3.10 -8.83
N SER A 67 -12.41 -2.83 -10.08
CA SER A 67 -12.08 -1.49 -10.58
C SER A 67 -12.61 -1.32 -11.99
N GLU A 68 -12.58 -0.10 -12.53
CA GLU A 68 -12.96 0.18 -13.93
C GLU A 68 -12.18 -0.70 -14.93
N LYS A 69 -10.86 -0.88 -14.70
CA LYS A 69 -10.01 -1.69 -15.56
C LYS A 69 -10.14 -3.20 -15.33
N TYR A 70 -10.47 -3.59 -14.10
CA TYR A 70 -10.63 -4.99 -13.70
C TYR A 70 -11.97 -5.15 -12.95
N PRO A 71 -13.11 -5.15 -13.67
CA PRO A 71 -14.45 -5.14 -13.08
C PRO A 71 -14.90 -6.54 -12.66
N TYR A 72 -14.02 -7.28 -11.98
CA TYR A 72 -14.24 -8.67 -11.61
C TYR A 72 -14.02 -8.84 -10.10
N LYS A 73 -15.06 -9.31 -9.41
CA LYS A 73 -15.00 -9.59 -7.97
C LYS A 73 -13.90 -10.61 -7.65
N GLY A 74 -13.07 -10.30 -6.65
CA GLY A 74 -12.02 -11.21 -6.16
C GLY A 74 -10.80 -11.33 -7.08
N ILE A 75 -10.67 -10.49 -8.11
CA ILE A 75 -9.53 -10.55 -9.04
C ILE A 75 -8.19 -10.29 -8.35
N LEU A 76 -8.17 -9.41 -7.35
CA LEU A 76 -6.94 -9.06 -6.63
C LEU A 76 -6.39 -10.26 -5.86
N ASP A 77 -7.22 -11.05 -5.20
CA ASP A 77 -6.80 -12.28 -4.52
C ASP A 77 -6.28 -13.33 -5.49
N LEU A 78 -6.92 -13.46 -6.67
CA LEU A 78 -6.44 -14.38 -7.70
C LEU A 78 -5.05 -13.97 -8.23
N VAL A 79 -4.82 -12.68 -8.42
CA VAL A 79 -3.51 -12.15 -8.86
C VAL A 79 -2.48 -12.30 -7.75
N ALA A 80 -2.83 -11.98 -6.50
CA ALA A 80 -1.94 -12.14 -5.35
C ALA A 80 -1.41 -13.58 -5.24
N ASN A 81 -2.30 -14.58 -5.34
CA ASN A 81 -1.90 -15.99 -5.33
C ASN A 81 -0.95 -16.36 -6.49
N ARG A 82 -1.15 -15.78 -7.69
CA ARG A 82 -0.23 -15.97 -8.82
C ARG A 82 1.13 -15.30 -8.61
N CYS A 83 1.16 -14.25 -7.81
CA CYS A 83 2.37 -13.54 -7.42
C CYS A 83 2.99 -14.12 -6.15
N LEU A 84 2.71 -15.38 -5.77
CA LEU A 84 3.26 -16.01 -4.56
C LEU A 84 2.97 -15.22 -3.26
N ALA A 85 1.92 -14.39 -3.26
CA ALA A 85 1.40 -13.73 -2.07
C ALA A 85 0.25 -14.55 -1.49
N SER A 86 0.12 -14.57 -0.16
CA SER A 86 -0.99 -15.23 0.53
C SER A 86 -2.24 -14.33 0.57
N GLY A 87 -2.78 -14.02 -0.60
CA GLY A 87 -3.94 -13.14 -0.76
C GLY A 87 -3.62 -11.66 -0.57
N THR A 88 -4.67 -10.86 -0.42
CA THR A 88 -4.60 -9.42 -0.11
C THR A 88 -5.04 -9.15 1.33
N ASN A 89 -4.59 -8.04 1.90
CA ASN A 89 -5.02 -7.63 3.23
C ASN A 89 -5.10 -6.10 3.34
N ALA A 90 -5.96 -5.60 4.21
CA ALA A 90 -6.06 -4.19 4.55
C ALA A 90 -6.55 -4.03 5.99
N TRP A 91 -6.38 -2.83 6.53
CA TRP A 91 -7.05 -2.41 7.75
C TRP A 91 -7.44 -0.95 7.67
N THR A 92 -8.47 -0.59 8.42
CA THR A 92 -8.92 0.79 8.62
C THR A 92 -8.82 1.14 10.10
N ASP A 93 -7.97 2.12 10.40
CA ASP A 93 -7.85 2.76 11.71
C ASP A 93 -8.63 4.08 11.72
N ARG A 94 -8.59 4.82 12.83
CA ARG A 94 -9.36 6.07 13.04
C ARG A 94 -9.08 7.15 11.99
N ASP A 95 -7.83 7.26 11.54
CA ASP A 95 -7.36 8.35 10.68
C ASP A 95 -6.86 7.86 9.30
N HIS A 96 -6.76 6.56 9.08
CA HIS A 96 -6.22 6.01 7.84
C HIS A 96 -6.73 4.61 7.50
N THR A 97 -6.72 4.30 6.20
CA THR A 97 -6.85 2.93 5.67
C THR A 97 -5.54 2.54 5.01
N CYS A 98 -5.04 1.35 5.33
CA CYS A 98 -3.82 0.80 4.74
C CYS A 98 -4.12 -0.50 4.00
N TYR A 99 -3.74 -0.55 2.73
CA TYR A 99 -3.75 -1.76 1.91
C TYR A 99 -2.34 -2.36 1.90
N THR A 100 -2.24 -3.67 2.07
CA THR A 100 -0.96 -4.36 2.21
C THR A 100 -0.82 -5.56 1.31
N MET A 101 0.43 -5.87 1.00
CA MET A 101 0.80 -7.04 0.24
C MET A 101 2.15 -7.54 0.71
N THR A 102 2.25 -8.86 0.88
CA THR A 102 3.51 -9.55 1.16
C THR A 102 3.67 -10.65 0.12
N THR A 103 4.79 -10.63 -0.59
CA THR A 103 5.07 -11.55 -1.70
C THR A 103 6.54 -11.97 -1.68
N ALA A 104 6.86 -13.12 -2.27
CA ALA A 104 8.23 -13.51 -2.54
C ALA A 104 8.76 -12.77 -3.79
N GLY A 105 9.92 -12.12 -3.68
CA GLY A 105 10.52 -11.33 -4.75
C GLY A 105 11.99 -11.02 -4.51
#